data_AF-A0A554N9L4-F1
#
_entry.id   AF-A0A554N9L4-F1
#
_cell.length_a   1.000
_cell.length_b   1.000
_cell.length_c   1.000
_cell.angle_alpha   90.00
_cell.angle_beta   90.00
_cell.angle_gamma   90.00
#
_symmetry.space_group_name_H-M   'P 1'
#
loop_
_entity.id
_entity.type
_entity.pdbx_description
1 polymer ?
#
loop_
_entity_poly.entity_id
_entity_poly.type
_entity_poly.pdbx_seq_one_letter_code
_entity_poly.pdbx_strand_id
1 'polypeptide(L)'
;MSSPRTVAQDATLALLLEMTGTPKPGNVDRHHDHDDLRFEHFLTGAVGAAPALRDVPDAPLGPTFRRAIEGMSHQRGGNTQFGAILTVLPLAYAAAGDDLTSEGATAVVESTTVADAVGFYRAFDAVDVAVDDPPEGLGDLDVRRGGDAAPTLRERDLTLSDVMERSADVDGIAAEWVAGFPRVFDAAAAIADDTGPVPDRAARAYLEALADEPDTFVTKTHDRATAERVRERARAARDGDTDVATFADELVAEGINPGTTADLTAGALFVALRRGLEV
;
A
#
# COMPACT_ATOMS: atom_id res chain seq x y z
N MET A 1 19.33 -0.76 -18.65
CA MET A 1 20.30 0.15 -17.99
C MET A 1 19.76 0.39 -16.58
N SER A 2 20.59 0.37 -15.53
CA SER A 2 20.11 0.66 -14.17
C SER A 2 19.59 2.10 -14.12
N SER A 3 18.43 2.31 -13.52
CA SER A 3 17.82 3.64 -13.33
C SER A 3 18.82 4.57 -12.62
N PRO A 4 19.00 5.83 -13.08
CA PRO A 4 19.86 6.79 -12.40
C PRO A 4 19.28 7.28 -11.06
N ARG A 5 18.01 6.94 -10.76
CA ARG A 5 17.34 7.26 -9.50
C ARG A 5 17.76 6.28 -8.40
N THR A 6 17.90 6.80 -7.19
CA THR A 6 18.11 5.96 -5.99
C THR A 6 16.84 5.19 -5.64
N VAL A 7 16.96 4.12 -4.84
CA VAL A 7 15.81 3.37 -4.32
C VAL A 7 14.79 4.31 -3.65
N ALA A 8 15.25 5.25 -2.83
CA ALA A 8 14.38 6.23 -2.17
C ALA A 8 13.65 7.15 -3.15
N GLN A 9 14.31 7.55 -4.24
CA GLN A 9 13.70 8.38 -5.29
C GLN A 9 12.64 7.60 -6.07
N ASP A 10 12.93 6.34 -6.44
CA ASP A 10 11.95 5.48 -7.10
C ASP A 10 10.76 5.16 -6.18
N ALA A 11 10.99 4.92 -4.88
CA ALA A 11 9.93 4.72 -3.88
C ALA A 11 9.04 5.96 -3.71
N THR A 12 9.65 7.15 -3.59
CA THR A 12 8.89 8.41 -3.50
C THR A 12 8.11 8.68 -4.80
N LEU A 13 8.73 8.42 -5.96
CA LEU A 13 8.08 8.60 -7.25
C LEU A 13 6.91 7.64 -7.45
N ALA A 14 7.02 6.40 -6.98
CA ALA A 14 5.92 5.43 -7.02
C ALA A 14 4.70 5.92 -6.22
N LEU A 15 4.91 6.42 -5.00
CA LEU A 15 3.85 7.01 -4.17
C LEU A 15 3.18 8.22 -4.86
N LEU A 16 3.96 9.03 -5.59
CA LEU A 16 3.42 10.18 -6.34
C LEU A 16 2.66 9.75 -7.59
N LEU A 17 3.20 8.79 -8.36
CA LEU A 17 2.60 8.33 -9.61
C LEU A 17 1.30 7.58 -9.38
N GLU A 18 1.18 6.81 -8.30
CA GLU A 18 -0.06 6.12 -7.94
C GLU A 18 -1.23 7.12 -7.83
N MET A 19 -1.00 8.29 -7.23
CA MET A 19 -2.03 9.33 -7.14
C MET A 19 -2.40 9.93 -8.48
N THR A 20 -1.47 9.93 -9.43
CA THR A 20 -1.77 10.42 -10.78
C THR A 20 -2.54 9.41 -11.62
N GLY A 21 -2.65 8.13 -11.22
CA GLY A 21 -3.49 7.18 -11.93
C GLY A 21 -4.95 7.65 -11.94
N THR A 22 -5.54 7.84 -13.12
CA THR A 22 -6.93 8.30 -13.25
C THR A 22 -7.57 7.68 -14.50
N PRO A 23 -8.81 7.15 -14.42
CA PRO A 23 -9.64 7.03 -13.21
C PRO A 23 -9.18 5.90 -12.28
N LYS A 24 -9.27 6.09 -10.96
CA LYS A 24 -9.16 5.01 -9.95
C LYS A 24 -10.49 4.89 -9.21
N PRO A 25 -11.39 3.99 -9.63
CA PRO A 25 -12.75 3.95 -9.10
C PRO A 25 -12.85 3.99 -7.57
N GLY A 26 -13.50 5.02 -7.04
CA GLY A 26 -13.76 5.19 -5.61
C GLY A 26 -12.61 5.75 -4.77
N ASN A 27 -11.38 5.77 -5.28
CA ASN A 27 -10.23 6.31 -4.54
C ASN A 27 -9.99 7.79 -4.91
N VAL A 28 -9.18 8.48 -4.10
CA VAL A 28 -8.69 9.81 -4.43
C VAL A 28 -7.76 9.74 -5.63
N ASP A 29 -8.01 10.59 -6.62
CA ASP A 29 -7.22 10.75 -7.83
C ASP A 29 -7.25 12.21 -8.32
N ARG A 30 -6.83 12.49 -9.57
CA ARG A 30 -6.82 13.85 -10.12
C ARG A 30 -8.20 14.48 -10.30
N HIS A 31 -9.27 13.69 -10.31
CA HIS A 31 -10.64 14.14 -10.55
C HIS A 31 -11.53 13.99 -9.33
N HIS A 32 -11.15 13.13 -8.37
CA HIS A 32 -11.95 12.82 -7.19
C HIS A 32 -11.19 13.13 -5.91
N ASP A 33 -11.80 13.97 -5.07
CA ASP A 33 -11.45 14.18 -3.67
C ASP A 33 -12.50 13.49 -2.77
N HIS A 34 -12.14 13.22 -1.52
CA HIS A 34 -13.09 12.98 -0.43
C HIS A 34 -13.17 14.21 0.48
N ASP A 35 -14.23 14.31 1.29
CA ASP A 35 -14.52 15.50 2.11
C ASP A 35 -13.31 15.97 2.94
N ASP A 36 -12.63 15.04 3.62
CA ASP A 36 -11.48 15.33 4.49
C ASP A 36 -10.12 14.89 3.88
N LEU A 37 -10.12 14.27 2.70
CA LEU A 37 -8.94 13.66 2.11
C LEU A 37 -8.85 13.99 0.62
N ARG A 38 -7.83 14.76 0.24
CA ARG A 38 -7.73 15.42 -1.07
C ARG A 38 -6.41 15.11 -1.76
N PHE A 39 -6.35 15.24 -3.08
CA PHE A 39 -5.18 14.93 -3.88
C PHE A 39 -3.87 15.56 -3.34
N GLU A 40 -3.89 16.84 -2.94
CA GLU A 40 -2.70 17.52 -2.41
C GLU A 40 -2.21 16.96 -1.06
N HIS A 41 -3.09 16.33 -0.28
CA HIS A 41 -2.72 15.67 0.97
C HIS A 41 -1.80 14.49 0.71
N PHE A 42 -2.08 13.70 -0.33
CA PHE A 42 -1.22 12.59 -0.72
C PHE A 42 0.11 13.06 -1.30
N LEU A 43 0.12 14.10 -2.14
CA LEU A 43 1.38 14.67 -2.64
C LEU A 43 2.28 15.15 -1.50
N THR A 44 1.68 15.84 -0.53
CA THR A 44 2.40 16.32 0.66
C THR A 44 2.85 15.16 1.54
N GLY A 45 2.02 14.12 1.67
CA GLY A 45 2.33 12.89 2.39
C GLY A 45 3.55 12.16 1.82
N ALA A 46 3.61 11.96 0.50
CA ALA A 46 4.75 11.35 -0.18
C ALA A 46 6.05 12.15 0.03
N VAL A 47 5.98 13.48 -0.04
CA VAL A 47 7.12 14.36 0.26
C VAL A 47 7.54 14.26 1.73
N GLY A 48 6.56 14.16 2.64
CA GLY A 48 6.77 13.99 4.08
C GLY A 48 7.43 12.67 4.45
N ALA A 49 7.09 11.58 3.73
CA ALA A 49 7.68 10.25 3.92
C ALA A 49 9.11 10.14 3.37
N ALA A 50 9.44 10.91 2.33
CA ALA A 50 10.70 10.80 1.59
C ALA A 50 11.99 10.85 2.46
N PRO A 51 12.12 11.69 3.50
CA PRO A 51 13.29 11.69 4.38
C PRO A 51 13.56 10.33 5.04
N ALA A 52 12.52 9.60 5.45
CA ALA A 52 12.69 8.27 6.04
C ALA A 52 13.10 7.24 4.97
N LEU A 53 12.53 7.32 3.77
CA LEU A 53 12.88 6.43 2.66
C LEU A 53 14.35 6.56 2.22
N ARG A 54 14.99 7.72 2.43
CA ARG A 54 16.43 7.92 2.16
C ARG A 54 17.34 7.12 3.08
N ASP A 55 16.84 6.70 4.24
CA ASP A 55 17.62 5.92 5.20
C ASP A 55 17.60 4.41 4.86
N VAL A 56 16.94 3.98 3.77
CA VAL A 56 16.97 2.58 3.30
C VAL A 56 18.28 2.30 2.53
N PRO A 57 19.03 1.22 2.83
CA PRO A 57 18.75 0.17 3.83
C PRO A 57 19.50 0.36 5.16
N ASP A 58 20.08 1.53 5.42
CA ASP A 58 20.95 1.80 6.57
C ASP A 58 20.21 1.83 7.92
N ALA A 59 18.90 2.04 7.93
CA ALA A 59 18.04 1.97 9.12
C ALA A 59 17.19 0.68 9.13
N PRO A 60 16.72 0.19 10.30
CA PRO A 60 15.83 -0.96 10.35
C PRO A 60 14.42 -0.65 9.80
N LEU A 61 13.75 -1.66 9.25
CA LEU A 61 12.50 -1.51 8.50
C LEU A 61 11.39 -0.83 9.30
N GLY A 62 11.04 -1.34 10.48
CA GLY A 62 9.93 -0.80 11.27
C GLY A 62 10.17 0.62 11.79
N PRO A 63 11.34 0.98 12.32
CA PRO A 63 11.70 2.36 12.60
C PRO A 63 11.62 3.29 11.38
N THR A 64 12.02 2.81 10.19
CA THR A 64 11.90 3.56 8.93
C THR A 64 10.43 3.74 8.54
N PHE A 65 9.62 2.69 8.64
CA PHE A 65 8.17 2.74 8.43
C PHE A 65 7.52 3.78 9.34
N ARG A 66 7.77 3.71 10.65
CA ARG A 66 7.25 4.69 11.62
C ARG A 66 7.59 6.13 11.23
N ARG A 67 8.85 6.41 10.93
CA ARG A 67 9.30 7.76 10.54
C ARG A 67 8.68 8.22 9.22
N ALA A 68 8.44 7.31 8.28
CA ALA A 68 7.75 7.61 7.03
C ALA A 68 6.29 8.01 7.30
N ILE A 69 5.58 7.28 8.16
CA ILE A 69 4.20 7.59 8.56
C ILE A 69 4.12 8.91 9.36
N GLU A 70 5.01 9.12 10.33
CA GLU A 70 5.12 10.39 11.06
C GLU A 70 5.37 11.56 10.10
N GLY A 71 6.27 11.40 9.13
CA GLY A 71 6.54 12.41 8.11
C GLY A 71 5.34 12.69 7.22
N MET A 72 4.68 11.63 6.75
CA MET A 72 3.46 11.69 5.94
C MET A 72 2.32 12.42 6.66
N SER A 73 2.17 12.23 7.98
CA SER A 73 1.04 12.76 8.75
C SER A 73 1.10 14.24 9.12
N HIS A 74 2.18 14.97 8.78
CA HIS A 74 2.29 16.41 9.07
C HIS A 74 1.31 17.29 8.25
N GLN A 75 0.72 16.72 7.21
CA GLN A 75 -0.35 17.32 6.41
C GLN A 75 -1.71 17.19 7.13
N ARG A 76 -2.77 17.86 6.66
CA ARG A 76 -4.03 17.97 7.43
C ARG A 76 -5.08 16.87 7.23
N GLY A 77 -4.94 16.05 6.19
CA GLY A 77 -5.88 14.97 5.84
C GLY A 77 -5.62 13.63 6.53
N GLY A 78 -4.78 13.57 7.57
CA GLY A 78 -4.53 12.32 8.31
C GLY A 78 -3.78 11.25 7.50
N ASN A 79 -4.37 10.05 7.40
CA ASN A 79 -3.80 8.93 6.67
C ASN A 79 -4.00 9.08 5.16
N THR A 80 -2.90 9.20 4.41
CA THR A 80 -2.93 9.20 2.95
C THR A 80 -2.39 7.90 2.37
N GLN A 81 -1.24 7.40 2.85
CA GLN A 81 -0.46 6.38 2.14
C GLN A 81 0.12 5.31 3.08
N PHE A 82 -0.54 5.03 4.20
CA PHE A 82 -0.04 4.04 5.17
C PHE A 82 0.21 2.67 4.53
N GLY A 83 -0.79 2.12 3.83
CA GLY A 83 -0.68 0.82 3.17
C GLY A 83 0.30 0.83 2.00
N ALA A 84 0.32 1.89 1.20
CA ALA A 84 1.28 2.05 0.10
C ALA A 84 2.72 2.05 0.60
N ILE A 85 3.02 2.78 1.68
CA ILE A 85 4.35 2.77 2.31
C ILE A 85 4.65 1.37 2.89
N LEU A 86 3.67 0.71 3.50
CA LEU A 86 3.83 -0.65 4.03
C LEU A 86 4.12 -1.68 2.94
N THR A 87 3.58 -1.49 1.75
CA THR A 87 3.81 -2.34 0.57
C THR A 87 5.16 -2.04 -0.08
N VAL A 88 5.50 -0.76 -0.27
CA VAL A 88 6.74 -0.35 -0.95
C VAL A 88 7.98 -0.66 -0.13
N LEU A 89 7.91 -0.60 1.20
CA LEU A 89 9.10 -0.61 2.02
C LEU A 89 9.91 -1.92 1.96
N PRO A 90 9.33 -3.14 2.10
CA PRO A 90 10.09 -4.39 1.94
C PRO A 90 10.72 -4.52 0.56
N LEU A 91 9.98 -4.11 -0.48
CA LEU A 91 10.47 -4.09 -1.87
C LEU A 91 11.67 -3.13 -2.01
N ALA A 92 11.65 -1.99 -1.32
CA ALA A 92 12.77 -1.05 -1.30
C ALA A 92 14.02 -1.64 -0.64
N TYR A 93 13.88 -2.34 0.49
CA TYR A 93 15.02 -3.05 1.10
C TYR A 93 15.56 -4.17 0.19
N ALA A 94 14.67 -4.94 -0.43
CA ALA A 94 15.05 -6.00 -1.37
C ALA A 94 15.80 -5.43 -2.58
N ALA A 95 15.31 -4.31 -3.13
CA ALA A 95 15.97 -3.60 -4.22
C ALA A 95 17.33 -3.00 -3.81
N ALA A 96 17.48 -2.53 -2.57
CA ALA A 96 18.74 -2.02 -2.05
C ALA A 96 19.78 -3.12 -1.81
N GLY A 97 19.33 -4.36 -1.58
CA GLY A 97 20.15 -5.57 -1.57
C GLY A 97 20.40 -6.20 -2.95
N ASP A 98 20.03 -5.51 -4.04
CA ASP A 98 20.11 -5.99 -5.43
C ASP A 98 19.30 -7.27 -5.72
N ASP A 99 18.25 -7.55 -4.93
CA ASP A 99 17.40 -8.74 -5.07
C ASP A 99 15.91 -8.37 -5.09
N LEU A 100 15.51 -7.55 -6.07
CA LEU A 100 14.09 -7.18 -6.26
C LEU A 100 13.31 -8.30 -6.97
N THR A 101 13.15 -9.40 -6.24
CA THR A 101 12.41 -10.61 -6.59
C THR A 101 11.38 -10.92 -5.51
N SER A 102 10.51 -11.89 -5.75
CA SER A 102 9.57 -12.38 -4.74
C SER A 102 10.34 -12.95 -3.55
N GLU A 103 11.36 -13.76 -3.84
CA GLU A 103 12.23 -14.40 -2.85
C GLU A 103 13.03 -13.38 -2.03
N GLY A 104 13.59 -12.36 -2.68
CA GLY A 104 14.31 -11.29 -1.99
C GLY A 104 13.42 -10.44 -1.10
N ALA A 105 12.18 -10.15 -1.53
CA ALA A 105 11.18 -9.49 -0.70
C ALA A 105 10.76 -10.36 0.50
N THR A 106 10.54 -11.66 0.30
CA THR A 106 10.28 -12.62 1.37
C THR A 106 11.44 -12.67 2.36
N ALA A 107 12.69 -12.71 1.90
CA ALA A 107 13.85 -12.71 2.77
C ALA A 107 13.94 -11.44 3.64
N VAL A 108 13.56 -10.27 3.10
CA VAL A 108 13.44 -9.04 3.88
C VAL A 108 12.36 -9.17 4.96
N VAL A 109 11.17 -9.66 4.60
CA VAL A 109 10.05 -9.84 5.54
C VAL A 109 10.42 -10.80 6.67
N GLU A 110 10.99 -11.97 6.34
CA GLU A 110 11.43 -12.98 7.30
C GLU A 110 12.58 -12.48 8.20
N SER A 111 13.39 -11.52 7.73
CA SER A 111 14.46 -10.91 8.52
C SER A 111 13.99 -9.86 9.53
N THR A 112 12.70 -9.48 9.49
CA THR A 112 12.16 -8.48 10.41
C THR A 112 12.22 -8.98 11.85
N THR A 113 12.33 -8.02 12.77
CA THR A 113 12.54 -8.28 14.19
C THR A 113 11.38 -7.78 15.04
N VAL A 114 11.42 -8.09 16.34
CA VAL A 114 10.51 -7.48 17.32
C VAL A 114 10.61 -5.95 17.34
N ALA A 115 11.81 -5.39 17.08
CA ALA A 115 11.97 -3.95 17.00
C ALA A 115 11.23 -3.36 15.79
N ASP A 116 11.16 -4.12 14.69
CA ASP A 116 10.40 -3.73 13.51
C ASP A 116 8.89 -3.77 13.78
N ALA A 117 8.41 -4.81 14.47
CA ALA A 117 7.01 -4.87 14.93
C ALA A 117 6.66 -3.69 15.83
N VAL A 118 7.51 -3.35 16.81
CA VAL A 118 7.29 -2.17 17.66
C VAL A 118 7.29 -0.86 16.86
N GLY A 119 8.14 -0.76 15.82
CA GLY A 119 8.13 0.37 14.89
C GLY A 119 6.80 0.47 14.13
N PHE A 120 6.33 -0.63 13.58
CA PHE A 120 5.04 -0.74 12.90
C PHE A 120 3.87 -0.33 13.79
N TYR A 121 3.75 -0.90 15.00
CA TYR A 121 2.67 -0.54 15.92
C TYR A 121 2.70 0.95 16.29
N ARG A 122 3.88 1.52 16.59
CA ARG A 122 4.00 2.96 16.89
C ARG A 122 3.60 3.86 15.73
N ALA A 123 3.58 3.37 14.49
CA ALA A 123 3.12 4.18 13.36
C ALA A 123 1.62 4.50 13.45
N PHE A 124 0.82 3.64 14.11
CA PHE A 124 -0.59 3.89 14.38
C PHE A 124 -0.81 5.03 15.38
N ASP A 125 0.19 5.43 16.17
CA ASP A 125 0.08 6.60 17.06
C ASP A 125 0.01 7.92 16.26
N ALA A 126 0.44 7.91 15.00
CA ALA A 126 0.56 9.10 14.15
C ALA A 126 -0.64 9.34 13.23
N VAL A 127 -1.45 8.31 12.96
CA VAL A 127 -2.57 8.36 12.02
C VAL A 127 -3.68 7.39 12.40
N ASP A 128 -4.93 7.75 12.10
CA ASP A 128 -6.06 6.84 12.21
C ASP A 128 -6.09 5.91 10.97
N VAL A 129 -5.97 4.61 11.20
CA VAL A 129 -6.05 3.57 10.16
C VAL A 129 -7.31 2.75 10.39
N ALA A 130 -8.11 2.54 9.34
CA ALA A 130 -9.26 1.66 9.43
C ALA A 130 -8.81 0.20 9.60
N VAL A 131 -9.13 -0.39 10.74
CA VAL A 131 -8.79 -1.76 11.11
C VAL A 131 -10.01 -2.42 11.75
N ASP A 132 -10.21 -3.70 11.46
CA ASP A 132 -11.26 -4.49 12.10
C ASP A 132 -10.95 -4.69 13.58
N ASP A 133 -11.97 -5.06 14.35
CA ASP A 133 -11.74 -5.50 15.72
C ASP A 133 -10.85 -6.75 15.75
N PRO A 134 -9.89 -6.81 16.68
CA PRO A 134 -8.99 -7.94 16.78
C PRO A 134 -9.80 -9.23 17.06
N PRO A 135 -9.41 -10.37 16.48
CA PRO A 135 -9.99 -11.66 16.85
C PRO A 135 -9.92 -11.93 18.35
N GLU A 136 -10.82 -12.78 18.85
CA GLU A 136 -10.87 -13.13 20.28
C GLU A 136 -9.50 -13.64 20.76
N GLY A 137 -8.98 -13.06 21.85
CA GLY A 137 -7.66 -13.41 22.40
C GLY A 137 -6.47 -12.63 21.80
N LEU A 138 -6.68 -11.80 20.78
CA LEU A 138 -5.66 -10.92 20.19
C LEU A 138 -5.79 -9.45 20.59
N GLY A 139 -6.69 -9.12 21.53
CA GLY A 139 -6.90 -7.73 22.00
C GLY A 139 -5.64 -7.05 22.54
N ASP A 140 -4.71 -7.80 23.15
CA ASP A 140 -3.44 -7.23 23.60
C ASP A 140 -2.51 -6.80 22.44
N LEU A 141 -2.75 -7.36 21.25
CA LEU A 141 -2.04 -7.09 20.01
C LEU A 141 -2.88 -6.24 19.04
N ASP A 142 -3.96 -5.63 19.52
CA ASP A 142 -4.70 -4.64 18.74
C ASP A 142 -3.76 -3.50 18.32
N VAL A 143 -3.63 -3.30 17.01
CA VAL A 143 -2.75 -2.28 16.43
C VAL A 143 -3.13 -0.87 16.86
N ARG A 144 -4.39 -0.63 17.27
CA ARG A 144 -4.87 0.64 17.84
C ARG A 144 -4.26 0.96 19.20
N ARG A 145 -3.62 0.00 19.87
CA ARG A 145 -2.82 0.24 21.09
C ARG A 145 -1.50 0.93 20.76
N GLY A 146 -1.09 0.95 19.50
CA GLY A 146 0.11 1.60 19.02
C GLY A 146 1.34 1.29 19.88
N GLY A 147 2.02 2.32 20.38
CA GLY A 147 3.20 2.17 21.23
C GLY A 147 3.00 1.33 22.50
N ASP A 148 1.77 1.24 23.03
CA ASP A 148 1.45 0.51 24.26
C ASP A 148 1.44 -1.01 24.07
N ALA A 149 1.42 -1.51 22.82
CA ALA A 149 1.57 -2.94 22.52
C ALA A 149 3.03 -3.43 22.66
N ALA A 150 4.00 -2.52 22.76
CA ALA A 150 5.42 -2.86 22.72
C ALA A 150 5.91 -3.82 23.84
N PRO A 151 5.40 -3.76 25.09
CA PRO A 151 5.73 -4.78 26.10
C PRO A 151 5.24 -6.18 25.69
N THR A 152 4.00 -6.28 25.20
CA THR A 152 3.40 -7.56 24.77
C THR A 152 4.14 -8.17 23.59
N LEU A 153 4.51 -7.36 22.59
CA LEU A 153 5.31 -7.82 21.44
C LEU A 153 6.65 -8.40 21.87
N ARG A 154 7.33 -7.76 22.84
CA ARG A 154 8.62 -8.24 23.38
C ARG A 154 8.48 -9.47 24.26
N GLU A 155 7.45 -9.51 25.10
CA GLU A 155 7.19 -10.66 25.98
C GLU A 155 6.89 -11.92 25.17
N ARG A 156 6.18 -11.78 24.05
CA ARG A 156 5.79 -12.88 23.16
C ARG A 156 6.78 -13.12 22.02
N ASP A 157 7.89 -12.37 21.96
CA ASP A 157 8.92 -12.42 20.92
C ASP A 157 8.38 -12.36 19.48
N LEU A 158 7.43 -11.44 19.24
CA LEU A 158 6.74 -11.32 17.95
C LEU A 158 7.46 -10.36 17.01
N THR A 159 7.96 -10.90 15.90
CA THR A 159 8.51 -10.14 14.78
C THR A 159 7.42 -9.49 13.95
N LEU A 160 7.79 -8.60 13.01
CA LEU A 160 6.81 -8.03 12.09
C LEU A 160 6.26 -9.08 11.12
N SER A 161 7.09 -10.05 10.69
CA SER A 161 6.62 -11.23 9.93
C SER A 161 5.51 -11.97 10.67
N ASP A 162 5.69 -12.26 11.96
CA ASP A 162 4.68 -12.94 12.78
C ASP A 162 3.37 -12.14 12.90
N VAL A 163 3.44 -10.81 12.86
CA VAL A 163 2.27 -9.93 12.90
C VAL A 163 1.53 -9.98 11.56
N MET A 164 2.25 -9.93 10.44
CA MET A 164 1.64 -10.05 9.11
C MET A 164 1.03 -11.43 8.88
N GLU A 165 1.69 -12.52 9.28
CA GLU A 165 1.16 -13.88 9.19
C GLU A 165 -0.20 -14.04 9.87
N ARG A 166 -0.38 -13.43 11.05
CA ARG A 166 -1.65 -13.48 11.78
C ARG A 166 -2.77 -12.65 11.14
N SER A 167 -2.41 -11.75 10.23
CA SER A 167 -3.33 -10.79 9.60
C SER A 167 -3.62 -11.16 8.14
N ALA A 168 -2.87 -12.09 7.55
CA ALA A 168 -2.91 -12.45 6.13
C ALA A 168 -4.27 -12.96 5.64
N ASP A 169 -5.10 -13.55 6.51
CA ASP A 169 -6.42 -14.04 6.13
C ASP A 169 -7.47 -12.90 5.94
N VAL A 170 -7.20 -11.71 6.49
CA VAL A 170 -8.16 -10.58 6.54
C VAL A 170 -7.61 -9.27 5.98
N ASP A 171 -6.30 -9.18 5.74
CA ASP A 171 -5.61 -8.01 5.22
C ASP A 171 -4.81 -8.36 3.97
N GLY A 172 -5.14 -7.74 2.83
CA GLY A 172 -4.51 -8.04 1.55
C GLY A 172 -3.04 -7.61 1.47
N ILE A 173 -2.61 -6.60 2.22
CA ILE A 173 -1.19 -6.22 2.26
C ILE A 173 -0.41 -7.24 3.09
N ALA A 174 -0.97 -7.68 4.22
CA ALA A 174 -0.38 -8.74 5.01
C ALA A 174 -0.30 -10.07 4.23
N ALA A 175 -1.32 -10.38 3.43
CA ALA A 175 -1.30 -11.53 2.53
C ALA A 175 -0.15 -11.45 1.51
N GLU A 176 0.07 -10.28 0.91
CA GLU A 176 1.20 -10.06 -0.01
C GLU A 176 2.55 -10.18 0.70
N TRP A 177 2.68 -9.67 1.93
CA TRP A 177 3.90 -9.82 2.74
C TRP A 177 4.25 -11.30 2.97
N VAL A 178 3.26 -12.13 3.28
CA VAL A 178 3.45 -13.57 3.52
C VAL A 178 3.71 -14.33 2.21
N ALA A 179 3.05 -13.94 1.12
CA ALA A 179 3.14 -14.63 -0.16
C ALA A 179 4.31 -14.19 -1.06
N GLY A 180 5.07 -13.16 -0.67
CA GLY A 180 6.17 -12.63 -1.48
C GLY A 180 5.71 -11.69 -2.61
N PHE A 181 4.64 -10.92 -2.37
CA PHE A 181 4.12 -9.86 -3.23
C PHE A 181 3.71 -10.26 -4.66
N PRO A 182 3.04 -11.41 -4.89
CA PRO A 182 2.73 -11.88 -6.24
C PRO A 182 1.89 -10.88 -7.04
N ARG A 183 0.85 -10.29 -6.43
CA ARG A 183 -0.03 -9.34 -7.14
C ARG A 183 0.69 -8.05 -7.50
N VAL A 184 1.60 -7.60 -6.63
CA VAL A 184 2.46 -6.44 -6.93
C VAL A 184 3.37 -6.73 -8.14
N PHE A 185 4.00 -7.90 -8.20
CA PHE A 185 4.87 -8.26 -9.32
C PHE A 185 4.11 -8.45 -10.63
N ASP A 186 2.91 -9.04 -10.58
CA ASP A 186 2.02 -9.18 -11.74
C ASP A 186 1.56 -7.82 -12.27
N ALA A 187 1.08 -6.94 -11.39
CA ALA A 187 0.70 -5.58 -11.75
C ALA A 187 1.90 -4.76 -12.28
N ALA A 188 3.11 -4.97 -11.75
CA ALA A 188 4.31 -4.30 -12.25
C ALA A 188 4.65 -4.74 -13.68
N ALA A 189 4.46 -6.02 -14.00
CA ALA A 189 4.62 -6.54 -15.35
C ALA A 189 3.56 -5.95 -16.30
N ALA A 190 2.29 -5.91 -15.89
CA ALA A 190 1.21 -5.28 -16.66
C ALA A 190 1.51 -3.80 -16.97
N ILE A 191 1.96 -3.01 -15.98
CA ILE A 191 2.35 -1.60 -16.18
C ILE A 191 3.53 -1.46 -17.16
N ALA A 192 4.50 -2.36 -17.10
CA ALA A 192 5.69 -2.32 -17.94
C ALA A 192 5.38 -2.68 -19.41
N ASP A 193 4.53 -3.68 -19.62
CA ASP A 193 4.17 -4.20 -20.95
C ASP A 193 3.12 -3.34 -21.67
N ASP A 194 2.37 -2.52 -20.92
CA ASP A 194 1.39 -1.59 -21.47
C ASP A 194 2.04 -0.35 -22.10
N THR A 195 1.25 0.45 -22.83
CA THR A 195 1.70 1.60 -23.61
C THR A 195 0.96 2.89 -23.22
N GLY A 196 1.50 4.03 -23.67
CA GLY A 196 0.97 5.36 -23.32
C GLY A 196 1.57 5.93 -22.03
N PRO A 197 0.99 7.01 -21.49
CA PRO A 197 1.47 7.65 -20.25
C PRO A 197 1.44 6.68 -19.06
N VAL A 198 2.48 6.70 -18.23
CA VAL A 198 2.58 5.84 -17.02
C VAL A 198 1.35 5.94 -16.10
N PRO A 199 0.76 7.13 -15.86
CA PRO A 199 -0.44 7.21 -15.04
C PRO A 199 -1.63 6.43 -15.62
N ASP A 200 -1.79 6.40 -16.94
CA ASP A 200 -2.89 5.69 -17.60
C ASP A 200 -2.69 4.18 -17.50
N ARG A 201 -1.43 3.72 -17.57
CA ARG A 201 -1.06 2.31 -17.34
C ARG A 201 -1.33 1.90 -15.90
N ALA A 202 -0.98 2.75 -14.94
CA ALA A 202 -1.25 2.53 -13.52
C ALA A 202 -2.76 2.43 -13.23
N ALA A 203 -3.58 3.30 -13.85
CA ALA A 203 -5.03 3.25 -13.73
C ALA A 203 -5.63 1.94 -14.28
N ARG A 204 -5.12 1.44 -15.42
CA ARG A 204 -5.54 0.14 -15.97
C ARG A 204 -5.11 -1.03 -15.11
N ALA A 205 -3.87 -1.05 -14.63
CA ALA A 205 -3.39 -2.09 -13.72
C ALA A 205 -4.17 -2.10 -12.39
N TYR A 206 -4.54 -0.92 -11.87
CA TYR A 206 -5.43 -0.79 -10.72
C TYR A 206 -6.80 -1.44 -11.00
N LEU A 207 -7.41 -1.13 -12.15
CA LEU A 207 -8.71 -1.69 -12.52
C LEU A 207 -8.66 -3.22 -12.71
N GLU A 208 -7.60 -3.73 -13.32
CA GLU A 208 -7.35 -5.18 -13.46
C GLU A 208 -7.23 -5.84 -12.09
N ALA A 209 -6.39 -5.30 -11.20
CA ALA A 209 -6.21 -5.83 -9.85
C ALA A 209 -7.50 -5.80 -9.01
N LEU A 210 -8.35 -4.78 -9.19
CA LEU A 210 -9.66 -4.66 -8.54
C LEU A 210 -10.68 -5.68 -9.09
N ALA A 211 -10.59 -6.00 -10.38
CA ALA A 211 -11.44 -6.99 -11.05
C ALA A 211 -11.08 -8.44 -10.68
N ASP A 212 -9.82 -8.67 -10.29
CA ASP A 212 -9.30 -10.01 -10.01
C ASP A 212 -9.64 -10.48 -8.59
N GLU A 213 -9.50 -9.61 -7.58
CA GLU A 213 -9.72 -9.97 -6.17
C GLU A 213 -10.46 -8.86 -5.38
N PRO A 214 -11.38 -9.23 -4.46
CA PRO A 214 -12.10 -8.23 -3.67
C PRO A 214 -11.17 -7.45 -2.74
N ASP A 215 -11.37 -6.13 -2.70
CA ASP A 215 -10.54 -5.24 -1.92
C ASP A 215 -10.78 -5.40 -0.40
N THR A 216 -9.71 -5.64 0.36
CA THR A 216 -9.82 -5.86 1.81
C THR A 216 -10.10 -4.58 2.57
N PHE A 217 -9.73 -3.41 2.06
CA PHE A 217 -10.09 -2.13 2.69
C PHE A 217 -11.58 -1.84 2.54
N VAL A 218 -12.18 -2.16 1.38
CA VAL A 218 -13.64 -2.13 1.21
C VAL A 218 -14.32 -3.12 2.15
N THR A 219 -13.76 -4.32 2.31
CA THR A 219 -14.31 -5.32 3.23
C THR A 219 -14.36 -4.82 4.68
N LYS A 220 -13.28 -4.16 5.14
CA LYS A 220 -13.16 -3.59 6.51
C LYS A 220 -14.08 -2.41 6.76
N THR A 221 -14.18 -1.51 5.78
CA THR A 221 -14.93 -0.24 5.93
C THR A 221 -16.41 -0.39 5.62
N HIS A 222 -16.79 -1.42 4.87
CA HIS A 222 -18.18 -1.75 4.52
C HIS A 222 -18.50 -3.19 4.90
N ASP A 223 -18.33 -4.14 3.97
CA ASP A 223 -18.50 -5.58 4.18
C ASP A 223 -17.98 -6.38 2.97
N ARG A 224 -17.85 -7.70 3.13
CA ARG A 224 -17.40 -8.60 2.05
C ARG A 224 -18.34 -8.58 0.83
N ALA A 225 -19.65 -8.46 1.03
CA ALA A 225 -20.61 -8.43 -0.07
C ALA A 225 -20.43 -7.20 -0.95
N THR A 226 -20.06 -6.07 -0.36
CA THR A 226 -19.75 -4.82 -1.03
C THR A 226 -18.44 -4.92 -1.78
N ALA A 227 -17.40 -5.51 -1.20
CA ALA A 227 -16.14 -5.76 -1.91
C ALA A 227 -16.34 -6.67 -3.15
N GLU A 228 -17.16 -7.72 -3.05
CA GLU A 228 -17.50 -8.57 -4.20
C GLU A 228 -18.31 -7.80 -5.27
N ARG A 229 -19.27 -6.95 -4.85
CA ARG A 229 -20.03 -6.10 -5.79
C ARG A 229 -19.12 -5.14 -6.55
N VAL A 230 -18.16 -4.52 -5.85
CA VAL A 230 -17.16 -3.63 -6.46
C VAL A 230 -16.32 -4.39 -7.48
N ARG A 231 -15.85 -5.59 -7.14
CA ARG A 231 -15.09 -6.44 -8.06
C ARG A 231 -15.85 -6.80 -9.33
N GLU A 232 -17.12 -7.19 -9.22
CA GLU A 232 -17.93 -7.50 -10.42
C GLU A 232 -18.17 -6.25 -11.30
N ARG A 233 -18.33 -5.07 -10.69
CA ARG A 233 -18.40 -3.80 -11.43
C ARG A 233 -17.07 -3.45 -12.09
N ALA A 234 -15.95 -3.70 -11.41
CA ALA A 234 -14.62 -3.51 -11.97
C ALA A 234 -14.38 -4.43 -13.18
N ARG A 235 -14.88 -5.69 -13.14
CA ARG A 235 -14.85 -6.59 -14.31
C ARG A 235 -15.68 -6.06 -15.47
N ALA A 236 -16.91 -5.63 -15.22
CA ALA A 236 -17.75 -5.02 -16.26
C ALA A 236 -17.07 -3.78 -16.87
N ALA A 237 -16.43 -2.95 -16.04
CA ALA A 237 -15.70 -1.78 -16.51
C ALA A 237 -14.44 -2.14 -17.32
N ARG A 238 -13.67 -3.15 -16.88
CA ARG A 238 -12.50 -3.69 -17.59
C ARG A 238 -12.90 -4.27 -18.96
N ASP A 239 -14.01 -5.00 -19.00
CA ASP A 239 -14.50 -5.68 -20.20
C ASP A 239 -15.22 -4.71 -21.18
N GLY A 240 -15.40 -3.44 -20.77
CA GLY A 240 -15.99 -2.37 -21.58
C GLY A 240 -17.52 -2.31 -21.54
N ASP A 241 -18.16 -3.09 -20.68
CA ASP A 241 -19.61 -3.10 -20.47
C ASP A 241 -20.10 -1.89 -19.66
N THR A 242 -19.18 -1.23 -18.93
CA THR A 242 -19.44 -0.01 -18.16
C THR A 242 -18.29 0.97 -18.36
N ASP A 243 -18.60 2.26 -18.46
CA ASP A 243 -17.59 3.29 -18.53
C ASP A 243 -16.85 3.44 -17.18
N VAL A 244 -15.52 3.40 -17.19
CA VAL A 244 -14.71 3.38 -15.96
C VAL A 244 -14.84 4.69 -15.19
N ALA A 245 -15.00 5.83 -15.88
CA ALA A 245 -15.19 7.12 -15.21
C ALA A 245 -16.55 7.18 -14.50
N THR A 246 -17.61 6.69 -15.16
CA THR A 246 -18.94 6.56 -14.53
C THR A 246 -18.88 5.64 -13.31
N PHE A 247 -18.21 4.49 -13.41
CA PHE A 247 -18.01 3.59 -12.28
C PHE A 247 -17.24 4.27 -11.13
N ALA A 248 -16.24 5.09 -11.46
CA ALA A 248 -15.49 5.86 -10.46
C ALA A 248 -16.37 6.87 -9.72
N ASP A 249 -17.15 7.66 -10.45
CA ASP A 249 -18.10 8.62 -9.89
C ASP A 249 -19.10 7.95 -8.93
N GLU A 250 -19.62 6.78 -9.32
CA GLU A 250 -20.57 6.04 -8.51
C GLU A 250 -19.97 5.55 -7.19
N LEU A 251 -18.74 5.00 -7.20
CA LEU A 251 -18.09 4.57 -5.96
C LEU A 251 -17.77 5.73 -5.03
N VAL A 252 -17.36 6.89 -5.57
CA VAL A 252 -17.17 8.11 -4.78
C VAL A 252 -18.49 8.55 -4.14
N ALA A 253 -19.59 8.55 -4.90
CA ALA A 253 -20.92 8.89 -4.38
C ALA A 253 -21.44 7.88 -3.33
N GLU A 254 -21.05 6.60 -3.44
CA GLU A 254 -21.35 5.55 -2.45
C GLU A 254 -20.41 5.59 -1.23
N GLY A 255 -19.34 6.40 -1.25
CA GLY A 255 -18.33 6.43 -0.18
C GLY A 255 -17.51 5.15 -0.09
N ILE A 256 -17.28 4.47 -1.22
CA ILE A 256 -16.55 3.20 -1.30
C ILE A 256 -15.19 3.46 -1.91
N ASN A 257 -14.13 3.21 -1.14
CA ASN A 257 -12.74 3.37 -1.59
C ASN A 257 -12.03 2.00 -1.62
N PRO A 258 -11.63 1.49 -2.79
CA PRO A 258 -10.75 0.32 -2.90
C PRO A 258 -9.28 0.70 -2.66
N GLY A 259 -8.96 0.94 -1.38
CA GLY A 259 -7.66 1.44 -0.91
C GLY A 259 -6.55 0.39 -0.95
N THR A 260 -6.83 -0.88 -0.63
CA THR A 260 -5.80 -1.94 -0.69
C THR A 260 -5.26 -2.08 -2.12
N THR A 261 -6.13 -2.04 -3.12
CA THR A 261 -5.73 -2.14 -4.53
C THR A 261 -4.83 -0.97 -4.95
N ALA A 262 -5.07 0.22 -4.40
CA ALA A 262 -4.23 1.40 -4.63
C ALA A 262 -2.85 1.24 -3.99
N ASP A 263 -2.81 0.74 -2.75
CA ASP A 263 -1.56 0.44 -2.05
C ASP A 263 -0.68 -0.57 -2.82
N LEU A 264 -1.29 -1.62 -3.37
CA LEU A 264 -0.59 -2.59 -4.22
C LEU A 264 -0.11 -1.98 -5.55
N THR A 265 -0.90 -1.07 -6.13
CA THR A 265 -0.52 -0.33 -7.34
C THR A 265 0.71 0.56 -7.11
N ALA A 266 0.85 1.17 -5.91
CA ALA A 266 2.07 1.89 -5.54
C ALA A 266 3.30 0.95 -5.48
N GLY A 267 3.15 -0.23 -4.90
CA GLY A 267 4.19 -1.27 -4.92
C GLY A 267 4.57 -1.67 -6.34
N ALA A 268 3.58 -1.85 -7.22
CA ALA A 268 3.78 -2.25 -8.61
C ALA A 268 4.55 -1.19 -9.40
N LEU A 269 4.19 0.09 -9.22
CA LEU A 269 4.92 1.22 -9.79
C LEU A 269 6.37 1.26 -9.32
N PHE A 270 6.62 1.02 -8.03
CA PHE A 270 7.99 0.95 -7.52
C PHE A 270 8.80 -0.15 -8.23
N VAL A 271 8.25 -1.35 -8.34
CA VAL A 271 8.91 -2.47 -9.03
C VAL A 271 9.16 -2.15 -10.50
N ALA A 272 8.17 -1.60 -11.21
CA ALA A 272 8.31 -1.24 -12.62
C ALA A 272 9.39 -0.16 -12.82
N LEU A 273 9.43 0.89 -11.98
CA LEU A 273 10.47 1.92 -12.01
C LEU A 273 11.87 1.33 -11.79
N ARG A 274 12.02 0.46 -10.79
CA ARG A 274 13.30 -0.24 -10.52
C ARG A 274 13.74 -1.14 -11.67
N ARG A 275 12.78 -1.72 -12.41
CA ARG A 275 13.03 -2.54 -13.60
C ARG A 275 13.19 -1.74 -14.90
N GLY A 276 13.18 -0.41 -14.82
CA GLY A 276 13.54 0.47 -15.92
C GLY A 276 12.37 1.13 -16.65
N LEU A 277 11.17 1.19 -16.04
CA LEU A 277 10.08 2.00 -16.56
C LEU A 277 10.52 3.48 -16.66
N GLU A 278 10.43 4.03 -17.86
CA GLU A 278 10.69 5.44 -18.15
C GLU A 278 9.42 6.28 -17.96
N VAL A 279 9.57 7.50 -17.43
CA VAL A 279 8.50 8.45 -17.11
C VAL A 279 8.80 9.77 -17.80
#